data_AF-A0A178A7A7-F1
#
_entry.id   AF-A0A178A7A7-F1
#
_cell.length_a   1.000
_cell.length_b   1.000
_cell.length_c   1.000
_cell.angle_alpha   90.00
_cell.angle_beta   90.00
_cell.angle_gamma   90.00
#
_symmetry.space_group_name_H-M   'P 1'
#
loop_
_entity.id
_entity.type
_entity.pdbx_description
1 polymer ?
#
loop_
_entity_poly.entity_id
_entity_poly.type
_entity_poly.pdbx_seq_one_letter_code
_entity_poly.pdbx_strand_id
1 'polypeptide(L)'
;MLENGYPFLEVFQFFINIHEQHRSLFASMVRELQGGDPIHEVFIRHGFDNQACAAIYFAEKHGFLAKSFQESGNYLLKKEQQQKKILKLIQYPCVLLFALLFVIFILKTVLLPQFQLLYHTIGFQPNGITQTILHLVDHIPIYIAISLCFCFLIFFGMKRYFDKRTAFEKAVFQSTIPIYQSFYKLYQTIFLAREWSLLFQSGHSLNEIITMMEAQNFRPLMQEVGKHLKKELLLGSTFPNALSKLHFIADEMVMIVAHGEKNGRLGSELLYYSQICTEILEEKMLRFMSFIQPLIFILIGLMVAVIYMSIFFPMFQMMDSI
;
A
#
# COMPACT_ATOMS: atom_id res chain seq x y z
N MET A 1 31.06 10.94 1.53
CA MET A 1 31.55 12.35 1.53
C MET A 1 31.48 12.95 2.92
N LEU A 2 30.32 13.01 3.58
CA LEU A 2 30.22 13.53 4.96
C LEU A 2 31.10 12.76 5.97
N GLU A 3 31.14 11.42 5.90
CA GLU A 3 32.06 10.61 6.74
C GLU A 3 33.54 10.89 6.47
N ASN A 4 33.87 11.36 5.26
CA ASN A 4 35.22 11.74 4.88
C ASN A 4 35.55 13.20 5.27
N GLY A 5 34.70 13.86 6.07
CA GLY A 5 34.94 15.20 6.60
C GLY A 5 34.54 16.37 5.70
N TYR A 6 33.86 16.12 4.57
CA TYR A 6 33.41 17.20 3.69
C TYR A 6 32.28 18.01 4.34
N PRO A 7 32.33 19.36 4.34
CA PRO A 7 31.24 20.20 4.80
C PRO A 7 29.94 19.92 4.04
N PHE A 8 28.81 19.94 4.77
CA PHE A 8 27.50 19.60 4.20
C PHE A 8 27.14 20.44 2.96
N LEU A 9 27.47 21.74 3.00
CA LEU A 9 27.20 22.66 1.90
C LEU A 9 28.02 22.36 0.64
N GLU A 10 29.28 21.96 0.81
CA GLU A 10 30.17 21.60 -0.31
C GLU A 10 29.69 20.32 -1.01
N VAL A 11 29.19 19.35 -0.23
CA VAL A 11 28.60 18.12 -0.78
C VAL A 11 27.39 18.45 -1.66
N PHE A 12 26.53 19.37 -1.23
CA PHE A 12 25.37 19.80 -2.03
C PHE A 12 25.76 20.60 -3.27
N GLN A 13 26.76 21.49 -3.17
CA GLN A 13 27.29 22.19 -4.35
C GLN A 13 27.91 21.23 -5.36
N PHE A 14 28.56 20.17 -4.90
CA PHE A 14 29.06 19.11 -5.76
C PHE A 14 27.91 18.37 -6.48
N PHE A 15 26.81 18.07 -5.80
CA PHE A 15 25.63 17.42 -6.41
C PHE A 15 24.97 18.27 -7.51
N ILE A 16 24.96 19.61 -7.38
CA ILE A 16 24.48 20.53 -8.43
C ILE A 16 25.22 20.28 -9.75
N ASN A 17 26.52 20.01 -9.69
CA ASN A 17 27.38 19.84 -10.87
C ASN A 17 27.27 18.43 -11.49
N ILE A 18 26.90 17.41 -10.70
CA ILE A 18 26.78 16.03 -11.17
C ILE A 18 25.38 15.75 -11.75
N HIS A 19 24.32 16.28 -11.13
CA HIS A 19 22.95 15.99 -11.50
C HIS A 19 22.29 17.17 -12.21
N GLU A 20 22.72 17.44 -13.45
CA GLU A 20 22.27 18.59 -14.24
C GLU A 20 20.74 18.64 -14.41
N GLN A 21 20.07 17.49 -14.50
CA GLN A 21 18.60 17.39 -14.58
C GLN A 21 17.88 17.92 -13.33
N HIS A 22 18.53 17.93 -12.16
CA HIS A 22 17.96 18.36 -10.88
C HIS A 22 18.61 19.65 -10.35
N ARG A 23 19.34 20.37 -11.22
CA ARG A 23 20.11 21.56 -10.84
C ARG A 23 19.27 22.62 -10.13
N SER A 24 18.05 22.88 -10.61
CA SER A 24 17.14 23.87 -10.03
C SER A 24 16.73 23.52 -8.59
N LEU A 25 16.43 22.24 -8.34
CA LEU A 25 16.05 21.72 -7.02
C LEU A 25 17.21 21.79 -6.04
N PHE A 26 18.40 21.32 -6.42
CA PHE A 26 19.56 21.40 -5.54
C PHE A 26 19.98 22.86 -5.28
N ALA A 27 19.85 23.75 -6.27
CA ALA A 27 20.12 25.17 -6.10
C ALA A 27 19.11 25.88 -5.17
N SER A 28 17.83 25.51 -5.17
CA SER A 28 16.88 26.00 -4.15
C SER A 28 17.22 25.48 -2.77
N MET A 29 17.51 24.18 -2.65
CA MET A 29 17.89 23.58 -1.36
C MET A 29 19.13 24.25 -0.77
N VAL A 30 20.18 24.49 -1.56
CA VAL A 30 21.39 25.20 -1.09
C VAL A 30 21.06 26.61 -0.59
N ARG A 31 20.18 27.35 -1.29
CA ARG A 31 19.79 28.71 -0.85
C ARG A 31 19.05 28.69 0.49
N GLU A 32 18.12 27.75 0.69
CA GLU A 32 17.39 27.61 1.95
C GLU A 32 18.33 27.21 3.10
N LEU A 33 19.23 26.26 2.85
CA LEU A 33 20.25 25.84 3.82
C LEU A 33 21.22 26.97 4.18
N GLN A 34 21.66 27.78 3.21
CA GLN A 34 22.45 28.98 3.47
C GLN A 34 21.67 30.04 4.25
N GLY A 35 20.35 30.07 4.11
CA GLY A 35 19.44 30.91 4.88
C GLY A 35 19.28 30.49 6.34
N GLY A 36 19.82 29.33 6.73
CA GLY A 36 19.75 28.79 8.09
C GLY A 36 18.51 27.93 8.35
N ASP A 37 17.75 27.58 7.32
CA ASP A 37 16.63 26.64 7.46
C ASP A 37 17.15 25.25 7.88
N PRO A 38 16.47 24.56 8.83
CA PRO A 38 16.86 23.22 9.23
C PRO A 38 16.84 22.24 8.06
N ILE A 39 17.81 21.33 8.00
CA ILE A 39 18.01 20.40 6.89
C ILE A 39 16.75 19.57 6.63
N HIS A 40 16.15 19.03 7.69
CA HIS A 40 14.94 18.22 7.57
C HIS A 40 13.75 18.98 6.99
N GLU A 41 13.58 20.28 7.30
CA GLU A 41 12.49 21.09 6.75
C GLU A 41 12.67 21.33 5.26
N VAL A 42 13.89 21.67 4.84
CA VAL A 42 14.22 21.87 3.43
C VAL A 42 13.89 20.61 2.63
N PHE A 43 14.30 19.44 3.11
CA PHE A 43 13.99 18.18 2.43
C PHE A 43 12.48 17.91 2.38
N ILE A 44 11.72 18.19 3.44
CA ILE A 44 10.25 18.05 3.43
C ILE A 44 9.62 18.97 2.37
N ARG A 45 10.03 20.24 2.30
CA ARG A 45 9.50 21.22 1.32
C ARG A 45 9.76 20.79 -0.12
N HIS A 46 10.88 20.12 -0.37
CA HIS A 46 11.26 19.60 -1.69
C HIS A 46 10.72 18.19 -2.01
N GLY A 47 9.78 17.69 -1.20
CA GLY A 47 9.04 16.45 -1.50
C GLY A 47 9.80 15.15 -1.21
N PHE A 48 10.84 15.21 -0.39
CA PHE A 48 11.52 14.00 0.08
C PHE A 48 10.62 13.19 1.01
N ASP A 49 10.95 11.90 1.15
CA ASP A 49 10.17 11.00 1.98
C ASP A 49 10.20 11.39 3.46
N ASN A 50 9.00 11.50 4.07
CA ASN A 50 8.84 11.90 5.47
C ASN A 50 9.62 11.04 6.47
N GLN A 51 9.85 9.76 6.20
CA GLN A 51 10.60 8.87 7.09
C GLN A 51 12.11 9.15 7.01
N ALA A 52 12.64 9.36 5.80
CA ALA A 52 14.02 9.83 5.63
C ALA A 52 14.22 11.22 6.28
N CYS A 53 13.28 12.14 6.11
CA CYS A 53 13.35 13.46 6.74
C CYS A 53 13.29 13.40 8.28
N ALA A 54 12.52 12.48 8.84
CA ALA A 54 12.51 12.25 10.30
C ALA A 54 13.88 11.83 10.81
N ALA A 55 14.53 10.88 10.14
CA ALA A 55 15.89 10.43 10.50
C ALA A 55 16.91 11.58 10.41
N ILE A 56 16.77 12.46 9.43
CA ILE A 56 17.62 13.65 9.28
C ILE A 56 17.37 14.64 10.41
N TYR A 57 16.11 14.89 10.80
CA TYR A 57 15.75 15.77 11.93
C TYR A 57 16.46 15.35 13.22
N PHE A 58 16.45 14.05 13.54
CA PHE A 58 17.13 13.54 14.73
C PHE A 58 18.65 13.67 14.63
N ALA A 59 19.20 13.35 13.46
CA ALA A 59 20.63 13.42 13.25
C ALA A 59 21.17 14.87 13.28
N GLU A 60 20.36 15.83 12.84
CA GLU A 60 20.65 17.27 12.90
C GLU A 60 20.72 17.77 14.35
N LYS A 61 19.88 17.24 15.26
CA LYS A 61 19.90 17.59 16.68
C LYS A 61 21.02 16.91 17.48
N HIS A 62 21.45 15.72 17.07
CA HIS A 62 22.34 14.86 17.89
C HIS A 62 23.72 14.58 17.24
N GLY A 63 24.02 15.13 16.07
CA GLY A 63 25.38 15.15 15.50
C GLY A 63 25.79 13.93 14.67
N PHE A 64 24.86 13.06 14.28
CA PHE A 64 25.15 11.83 13.51
C PHE A 64 24.64 11.87 12.06
N LEU A 65 24.76 13.04 11.43
CA LEU A 65 24.18 13.34 10.12
C LEU A 65 24.64 12.38 9.01
N ALA A 66 25.94 12.05 8.99
CA ALA A 66 26.52 11.19 7.96
C ALA A 66 25.92 9.78 7.94
N LYS A 67 25.85 9.13 9.12
CA LYS A 67 25.24 7.80 9.28
C LYS A 67 23.75 7.84 8.96
N SER A 68 23.04 8.89 9.39
CA SER A 68 21.61 9.04 9.11
C SER A 68 21.30 9.19 7.62
N PHE A 69 22.13 9.94 6.87
CA PHE A 69 22.01 10.00 5.41
C PHE A 69 22.25 8.66 4.73
N GLN A 70 23.24 7.88 5.20
CA GLN A 70 23.50 6.55 4.66
C GLN A 70 22.34 5.59 4.90
N GLU A 71 21.83 5.52 6.14
CA GLU A 71 20.67 4.69 6.48
C GLU A 71 19.41 5.14 5.74
N SER A 72 19.18 6.46 5.63
CA SER A 72 18.06 7.03 4.87
C SER A 72 18.16 6.70 3.38
N GLY A 73 19.36 6.74 2.80
CA GLY A 73 19.60 6.32 1.41
C GLY A 73 19.31 4.83 1.20
N ASN A 74 19.83 3.97 2.08
CA ASN A 74 19.54 2.53 2.06
C ASN A 74 18.05 2.24 2.23
N TYR A 75 17.37 2.99 3.09
CA TYR A 75 15.94 2.94 3.28
C TYR A 75 15.19 3.26 1.98
N LEU A 76 15.54 4.37 1.31
CA LEU A 76 14.89 4.82 0.08
C LEU A 76 15.10 3.83 -1.06
N LEU A 77 16.31 3.28 -1.20
CA LEU A 77 16.61 2.25 -2.20
C LEU A 77 15.76 0.98 -1.98
N LYS A 78 15.67 0.49 -0.74
CA LYS A 78 14.81 -0.65 -0.41
C LYS A 78 13.33 -0.35 -0.66
N LYS A 79 12.88 0.87 -0.32
CA LYS A 79 11.50 1.31 -0.57
C LYS A 79 11.19 1.32 -2.07
N GLU A 80 12.09 1.85 -2.89
CA GLU A 80 11.92 1.86 -4.35
C GLU A 80 11.87 0.44 -4.92
N GLN A 81 12.74 -0.46 -4.45
CA GLN A 81 12.72 -1.88 -4.84
C GLN A 81 11.38 -2.54 -4.47
N GLN A 82 10.86 -2.29 -3.27
CA GLN A 82 9.55 -2.79 -2.83
C GLN A 82 8.41 -2.22 -3.69
N GLN A 83 8.42 -0.92 -4.00
CA GLN A 83 7.42 -0.31 -4.87
C GLN A 83 7.45 -0.93 -6.28
N LYS A 84 8.64 -1.14 -6.87
CA LYS A 84 8.78 -1.80 -8.17
C LYS A 84 8.26 -3.24 -8.14
N LYS A 85 8.53 -3.99 -7.07
CA LYS A 85 7.94 -5.34 -6.87
C LYS A 85 6.42 -5.29 -6.84
N ILE A 86 5.84 -4.40 -6.03
CA ILE A 86 4.38 -4.24 -5.91
C ILE A 86 3.75 -3.86 -7.26
N LEU A 87 4.35 -2.91 -7.99
CA LEU A 87 3.88 -2.52 -9.33
C LEU A 87 3.88 -3.69 -10.30
N LYS A 88 4.94 -4.51 -10.31
CA LYS A 88 5.01 -5.73 -11.14
C LYS A 88 3.93 -6.75 -10.75
N LEU A 89 3.63 -6.90 -9.46
CA LEU A 89 2.58 -7.80 -8.98
C LEU A 89 1.18 -7.34 -9.40
N ILE A 90 0.93 -6.03 -9.45
CA ILE A 90 -0.38 -5.46 -9.85
C ILE A 90 -0.54 -5.43 -11.37
N GLN A 91 0.56 -5.32 -12.12
CA GLN A 91 0.53 -5.22 -13.59
C GLN A 91 -0.20 -6.41 -14.24
N TYR A 92 0.07 -7.63 -13.79
CA TYR A 92 -0.53 -8.84 -14.38
C TYR A 92 -2.06 -8.90 -14.22
N PRO A 93 -2.63 -8.74 -12.99
CA PRO A 93 -4.08 -8.64 -12.81
C PRO A 93 -4.74 -7.53 -13.64
N CYS A 94 -4.11 -6.37 -13.78
CA CYS A 94 -4.65 -5.28 -14.59
C CYS A 94 -4.78 -5.64 -16.07
N VAL A 95 -3.75 -6.27 -16.64
CA VAL A 95 -3.79 -6.75 -18.04
C VAL A 95 -4.89 -7.80 -18.22
N LEU A 96 -4.99 -8.73 -17.27
CA LEU A 96 -5.98 -9.80 -17.32
C LEU A 96 -7.42 -9.28 -17.17
N LEU A 97 -7.64 -8.28 -16.30
CA LEU A 97 -8.93 -7.61 -16.13
C LEU A 97 -9.30 -6.79 -17.38
N PHE A 98 -8.33 -6.10 -18.00
CA PHE A 98 -8.55 -5.41 -19.27
C PHE A 98 -8.96 -6.39 -20.38
N ALA A 99 -8.25 -7.51 -20.52
CA ALA A 99 -8.60 -8.55 -21.48
C ALA A 99 -10.00 -9.12 -21.23
N LEU A 100 -10.37 -9.33 -19.96
CA LEU A 100 -11.71 -9.79 -19.59
C LEU A 100 -12.81 -8.81 -20.02
N LEU A 101 -12.63 -7.51 -19.72
CA LEU A 101 -13.55 -6.46 -20.14
C LEU A 101 -13.66 -6.37 -21.67
N PHE A 102 -12.53 -6.54 -22.37
CA PHE A 102 -12.49 -6.54 -23.83
C PHE A 102 -13.27 -7.72 -24.43
N VAL A 103 -13.12 -8.93 -23.88
CA VAL A 103 -13.89 -10.11 -24.32
C VAL A 103 -15.39 -9.92 -24.04
N ILE A 104 -15.77 -9.44 -22.86
CA ILE A 104 -17.17 -9.12 -22.51
C ILE A 104 -17.75 -8.12 -23.54
N PHE A 105 -16.98 -7.10 -23.90
CA PHE A 105 -17.40 -6.08 -24.86
C PHE A 105 -17.69 -6.66 -26.25
N ILE A 106 -16.78 -7.48 -26.79
CA ILE A 106 -16.99 -8.16 -28.09
C ILE A 106 -18.20 -9.08 -28.03
N LEU A 107 -18.32 -9.87 -26.96
CA LEU A 107 -19.40 -10.82 -26.79
C LEU A 107 -20.76 -10.11 -26.79
N LYS A 108 -20.88 -8.97 -26.10
CA LYS A 108 -22.11 -8.16 -26.10
C LYS A 108 -22.38 -7.47 -27.44
N THR A 109 -21.39 -6.86 -28.06
CA THR A 109 -21.60 -5.99 -29.23
C THR A 109 -21.75 -6.74 -30.55
N VAL A 110 -21.04 -7.86 -30.70
CA VAL A 110 -20.99 -8.61 -31.96
C VAL A 110 -21.78 -9.92 -31.86
N LEU A 111 -21.54 -10.70 -30.81
CA LEU A 111 -22.09 -12.06 -30.74
C LEU A 111 -23.54 -12.08 -30.27
N LEU A 112 -23.88 -11.35 -29.21
CA LEU A 112 -25.23 -11.33 -28.65
C LEU A 112 -26.31 -10.95 -29.70
N PRO A 113 -26.12 -9.94 -30.58
CA PRO A 113 -27.10 -9.62 -31.62
C PRO A 113 -27.26 -10.72 -32.68
N GLN A 114 -26.16 -11.40 -33.05
CA GLN A 114 -26.20 -12.50 -34.01
C GLN A 114 -27.04 -13.67 -33.47
N PHE A 115 -26.92 -13.97 -32.18
CA PHE A 115 -27.76 -14.94 -31.50
C PHE A 115 -29.24 -14.59 -31.55
N GLN A 116 -29.58 -13.35 -31.19
CA GLN A 116 -30.97 -12.90 -31.17
C GLN A 116 -31.60 -12.99 -32.57
N LEU A 117 -30.86 -12.60 -33.61
CA LEU A 117 -31.29 -12.69 -35.00
C LEU A 117 -31.51 -14.15 -35.44
N LEU A 118 -30.58 -15.03 -35.06
CA LEU A 118 -30.64 -16.44 -35.42
C LEU A 118 -31.82 -17.17 -34.75
N TYR A 119 -32.03 -16.95 -33.44
CA TYR A 119 -33.17 -17.51 -32.74
C TYR A 119 -34.50 -17.02 -33.33
N HIS A 120 -34.57 -15.75 -33.73
CA HIS A 120 -35.75 -15.20 -34.40
C HIS A 120 -35.97 -15.84 -35.78
N THR A 121 -34.91 -16.20 -36.50
CA THR A 121 -35.00 -16.78 -37.86
C THR A 121 -35.43 -18.25 -37.84
N ILE A 122 -34.95 -19.02 -36.85
CA ILE A 122 -35.28 -20.45 -36.70
C ILE A 122 -36.63 -20.64 -35.97
N GLY A 123 -37.22 -19.56 -35.42
CA GLY A 123 -38.44 -19.63 -34.61
C GLY A 123 -38.24 -20.39 -33.29
N PHE A 124 -36.98 -20.60 -32.90
CA PHE A 124 -36.60 -21.34 -31.71
C PHE A 124 -36.53 -20.39 -30.52
N GLN A 125 -37.38 -20.61 -29.52
CA GLN A 125 -37.24 -19.89 -28.25
C GLN A 125 -36.17 -20.56 -27.39
N PRO A 126 -35.15 -19.81 -26.93
CA PRO A 126 -34.09 -20.38 -26.10
C PRO A 126 -34.68 -20.97 -24.80
N ASN A 127 -34.29 -22.20 -24.47
CA ASN A 127 -34.61 -22.85 -23.20
C ASN A 127 -34.10 -21.99 -22.01
N GLY A 128 -34.73 -22.07 -20.84
CA GLY A 128 -34.53 -21.16 -19.70
C GLY A 128 -33.07 -20.97 -19.25
N ILE A 129 -32.22 -21.99 -19.40
CA ILE A 129 -30.77 -21.87 -19.10
C ILE A 129 -30.09 -20.91 -20.07
N THR A 130 -30.33 -21.06 -21.38
CA THR A 130 -29.76 -20.20 -22.43
C THR A 130 -30.26 -18.77 -22.30
N GLN A 131 -31.56 -18.58 -22.02
CA GLN A 131 -32.14 -17.26 -21.78
C GLN A 131 -31.50 -16.57 -20.57
N THR A 132 -31.23 -17.32 -19.49
CA THR A 132 -30.58 -16.79 -18.28
C THR A 132 -29.14 -16.36 -18.55
N ILE A 133 -28.37 -17.15 -19.32
CA ILE A 133 -26.98 -16.83 -19.69
C ILE A 133 -26.95 -15.56 -20.56
N LEU A 134 -27.83 -15.45 -21.55
CA LEU A 134 -27.92 -14.27 -22.43
C LEU A 134 -28.29 -13.02 -21.64
N HIS A 135 -29.24 -13.12 -20.70
CA HIS A 135 -29.60 -12.02 -19.80
C HIS A 135 -28.44 -11.60 -18.91
N LEU A 136 -27.72 -12.55 -18.31
CA LEU A 136 -26.54 -12.29 -17.48
C LEU A 136 -25.49 -11.53 -18.30
N VAL A 137 -25.13 -12.05 -19.47
CA VAL A 137 -24.16 -11.44 -20.38
C VAL A 137 -24.51 -10.00 -20.73
N ASP A 138 -25.77 -9.72 -21.06
CA ASP A 138 -26.21 -8.38 -21.44
C ASP A 138 -26.06 -7.38 -20.28
N HIS A 139 -26.27 -7.86 -19.04
CA HIS A 139 -26.24 -7.04 -17.83
C HIS A 139 -24.86 -7.03 -17.13
N ILE A 140 -23.89 -7.88 -17.50
CA ILE A 140 -22.54 -7.86 -16.91
C ILE A 140 -21.92 -6.44 -16.89
N PRO A 141 -21.95 -5.64 -17.98
CA PRO A 141 -21.43 -4.28 -17.95
C PRO A 141 -22.14 -3.38 -16.94
N ILE A 142 -23.46 -3.54 -16.75
CA ILE A 142 -24.22 -2.74 -15.79
C ILE A 142 -23.89 -3.16 -14.35
N TYR A 143 -23.73 -4.46 -14.09
CA TYR A 143 -23.30 -4.94 -12.79
C TYR A 143 -21.88 -4.46 -12.44
N ILE A 144 -20.97 -4.43 -13.42
CA ILE A 144 -19.63 -3.84 -13.25
C ILE A 144 -19.73 -2.34 -12.96
N ALA A 145 -20.54 -1.59 -13.72
CA ALA A 145 -20.73 -0.16 -13.50
C ALA A 145 -21.36 0.15 -12.13
N ILE A 146 -22.37 -0.60 -11.71
CA ILE A 146 -23.01 -0.50 -10.39
C ILE A 146 -21.99 -0.83 -9.29
N SER A 147 -21.20 -1.89 -9.45
CA SER A 147 -20.13 -2.26 -8.51
C SER A 147 -19.07 -1.15 -8.37
N LEU A 148 -18.62 -0.56 -9.49
CA LEU A 148 -17.70 0.58 -9.48
C LEU A 148 -18.31 1.81 -8.80
N CYS A 149 -19.57 2.13 -9.09
CA CYS A 149 -20.30 3.23 -8.47
C CYS A 149 -20.45 3.01 -6.96
N PHE A 150 -20.79 1.80 -6.53
CA PHE A 150 -20.91 1.43 -5.13
C PHE A 150 -19.56 1.54 -4.40
N CYS A 151 -18.48 1.04 -4.99
CA CYS A 151 -17.11 1.22 -4.48
C CYS A 151 -16.73 2.70 -4.36
N PHE A 152 -17.09 3.52 -5.36
CA PHE A 152 -16.84 4.96 -5.34
C PHE A 152 -17.61 5.67 -4.21
N LEU A 153 -18.89 5.32 -4.02
CA LEU A 153 -19.73 5.85 -2.94
C LEU A 153 -19.20 5.43 -1.56
N ILE A 154 -18.79 4.17 -1.39
CA ILE A 154 -18.13 3.71 -0.16
C ILE A 154 -16.86 4.50 0.09
N PHE A 155 -15.99 4.64 -0.92
CA PHE A 155 -14.74 5.38 -0.79
C PHE A 155 -14.98 6.83 -0.35
N PHE A 156 -15.93 7.53 -0.99
CA PHE A 156 -16.25 8.92 -0.66
C PHE A 156 -16.97 9.06 0.69
N GLY A 157 -17.86 8.11 1.01
CA GLY A 157 -18.52 8.00 2.30
C GLY A 157 -17.53 7.77 3.44
N MET A 158 -16.59 6.84 3.25
CA MET A 158 -15.49 6.58 4.18
C MET A 158 -14.60 7.82 4.32
N LYS A 159 -14.20 8.47 3.22
CA LYS A 159 -13.41 9.71 3.27
C LYS A 159 -14.11 10.77 4.12
N ARG A 160 -15.38 11.05 3.86
CA ARG A 160 -16.16 12.05 4.59
C ARG A 160 -16.40 11.66 6.06
N TYR A 161 -16.60 10.37 6.34
CA TYR A 161 -16.72 9.84 7.70
C TYR A 161 -15.42 10.03 8.49
N PHE A 162 -14.28 9.79 7.85
CA PHE A 162 -12.98 9.91 8.47
C PHE A 162 -12.45 11.33 8.53
N ASP A 163 -12.85 12.27 7.67
CA ASP A 163 -12.37 13.66 7.73
C ASP A 163 -12.64 14.33 9.10
N LYS A 164 -13.63 13.85 9.86
CA LYS A 164 -13.96 14.34 11.21
C LYS A 164 -13.29 13.57 12.36
N ARG A 165 -12.56 12.50 12.08
CA ARG A 165 -12.00 11.55 13.06
C ARG A 165 -10.49 11.72 13.21
N THR A 166 -9.96 11.46 14.40
CA THR A 166 -8.51 11.49 14.62
C THR A 166 -7.83 10.37 13.83
N ALA A 167 -6.56 10.54 13.48
CA ALA A 167 -5.81 9.49 12.77
C ALA A 167 -5.81 8.16 13.54
N PHE A 168 -5.82 8.22 14.87
CA PHE A 168 -5.93 7.06 15.75
C PHE A 168 -7.28 6.34 15.59
N GLU A 169 -8.40 7.06 15.64
CA GLU A 169 -9.74 6.48 15.43
C GLU A 169 -9.87 5.84 14.05
N LYS A 170 -9.30 6.48 13.01
CA LYS A 170 -9.24 5.91 11.65
C LYS A 170 -8.51 4.58 11.65
N ALA A 171 -7.35 4.51 12.31
CA ALA A 171 -6.54 3.29 12.36
C ALA A 171 -7.25 2.16 13.11
N VAL A 172 -7.90 2.46 14.23
CA VAL A 172 -8.70 1.47 14.97
C VAL A 172 -9.82 0.92 14.09
N PHE A 173 -10.59 1.78 13.42
CA PHE A 173 -11.67 1.32 12.53
C PHE A 173 -11.13 0.48 11.35
N GLN A 174 -10.05 0.89 10.71
CA GLN A 174 -9.46 0.14 9.60
C GLN A 174 -8.97 -1.25 10.05
N SER A 175 -8.56 -1.36 11.32
CA SER A 175 -8.16 -2.62 11.94
C SER A 175 -9.30 -3.54 12.38
N THR A 176 -10.58 -3.17 12.22
CA THR A 176 -11.73 -4.04 12.54
C THR A 176 -12.40 -4.66 11.32
N ILE A 177 -12.03 -4.24 10.10
CA ILE A 177 -12.61 -4.74 8.85
C ILE A 177 -12.08 -6.17 8.60
N PRO A 178 -12.89 -7.25 8.64
CA PRO A 178 -12.39 -8.64 8.75
C PRO A 178 -11.39 -9.07 7.65
N ILE A 179 -11.62 -8.65 6.40
CA ILE A 179 -10.78 -9.00 5.26
C ILE A 179 -9.51 -8.12 5.20
N TYR A 180 -9.62 -6.86 5.62
CA TYR A 180 -8.55 -5.87 5.53
C TYR A 180 -7.70 -5.79 6.80
N GLN A 181 -8.24 -6.21 7.95
CA GLN A 181 -7.66 -6.12 9.27
C GLN A 181 -6.27 -6.75 9.31
N SER A 182 -6.12 -7.96 8.77
CA SER A 182 -4.84 -8.66 8.81
C SER A 182 -3.76 -7.93 7.99
N PHE A 183 -4.11 -7.40 6.81
CA PHE A 183 -3.20 -6.61 5.99
C PHE A 183 -2.85 -5.27 6.64
N TYR A 184 -3.85 -4.59 7.19
CA TYR A 184 -3.68 -3.29 7.82
C TYR A 184 -2.81 -3.39 9.08
N LYS A 185 -3.12 -4.34 9.98
CA LYS A 185 -2.31 -4.58 11.19
C LYS A 185 -0.87 -4.89 10.82
N LEU A 186 -0.65 -5.75 9.83
CA LEU A 186 0.69 -6.12 9.39
C LEU A 186 1.44 -4.91 8.81
N TYR A 187 0.77 -4.11 7.98
CA TYR A 187 1.34 -2.88 7.42
C TYR A 187 1.74 -1.86 8.51
N GLN A 188 0.85 -1.60 9.47
CA GLN A 188 1.15 -0.68 10.58
C GLN A 188 2.27 -1.22 11.47
N THR A 189 2.30 -2.54 11.70
CA THR A 189 3.35 -3.21 12.49
C THR A 189 4.70 -3.08 11.80
N ILE A 190 4.80 -3.37 10.50
CA ILE A 190 6.03 -3.19 9.72
C ILE A 190 6.53 -1.75 9.83
N PHE A 191 5.61 -0.79 9.64
CA PHE A 191 5.93 0.62 9.70
C PHE A 191 6.48 1.02 11.07
N LEU A 192 5.73 0.79 12.16
CA LEU A 192 6.14 1.18 13.51
C LEU A 192 7.41 0.45 13.97
N ALA A 193 7.51 -0.86 13.73
CA ALA A 193 8.68 -1.64 14.11
C ALA A 193 9.94 -1.14 13.41
N ARG A 194 9.87 -0.84 12.10
CA ARG A 194 11.01 -0.32 11.34
C ARG A 194 11.42 1.08 11.81
N GLU A 195 10.47 1.96 12.07
CA GLU A 195 10.74 3.32 12.53
C GLU A 195 11.38 3.34 13.91
N TRP A 196 10.78 2.63 14.87
CA TRP A 196 11.31 2.55 16.22
C TRP A 196 12.66 1.85 16.25
N SER A 197 12.84 0.82 15.42
CA SER A 197 14.12 0.15 15.27
C SER A 197 15.25 1.12 14.90
N LEU A 198 15.03 2.00 13.91
CA LEU A 198 16.01 2.97 13.48
C LEU A 198 16.41 3.92 14.61
N LEU A 199 15.42 4.41 15.36
CA LEU A 199 15.64 5.35 16.45
C LEU A 199 16.35 4.70 17.64
N PHE A 200 15.95 3.48 18.03
CA PHE A 200 16.63 2.74 19.09
C PHE A 200 18.07 2.37 18.71
N GLN A 201 18.33 1.95 17.46
CA GLN A 201 19.68 1.67 16.98
C GLN A 201 20.56 2.93 16.88
N SER A 202 19.94 4.11 16.83
CA SER A 202 20.62 5.41 16.88
C SER A 202 20.93 5.85 18.32
N GLY A 203 20.59 5.03 19.32
CA GLY A 203 20.91 5.27 20.73
C GLY A 203 19.87 6.10 21.48
N HIS A 204 18.71 6.40 20.87
CA HIS A 204 17.66 7.15 21.54
C HIS A 204 16.93 6.32 22.60
N SER A 205 16.67 6.95 23.74
CA SER A 205 15.80 6.41 24.79
C SER A 205 14.33 6.40 24.33
N LEU A 206 13.52 5.54 24.95
CA LEU A 206 12.08 5.47 24.66
C LEU A 206 11.39 6.83 24.83
N ASN A 207 11.76 7.59 25.87
CA ASN A 207 11.15 8.90 26.14
C ASN A 207 11.48 9.94 25.05
N GLU A 208 12.72 9.93 24.53
CA GLU A 208 13.10 10.77 23.41
C GLU A 208 12.26 10.41 22.18
N ILE A 209 12.18 9.13 21.83
CA ILE A 209 11.39 8.65 20.69
C ILE A 209 9.92 9.09 20.78
N ILE A 210 9.30 8.94 21.95
CA ILE A 210 7.90 9.32 22.16
C ILE A 210 7.70 10.83 22.02
N THR A 211 8.60 11.62 22.60
CA THR A 211 8.57 13.10 22.51
C THR A 211 8.73 13.55 21.05
N MET A 212 9.62 12.89 20.32
CA MET A 212 9.88 13.11 18.92
C MET A 212 8.66 12.78 18.04
N MET A 213 7.97 11.68 18.33
CA MET A 213 6.73 11.29 17.66
C MET A 213 5.60 12.31 17.87
N GLU A 214 5.49 12.85 19.09
CA GLU A 214 4.50 13.88 19.44
C GLU A 214 4.80 15.23 18.78
N ALA A 215 6.08 15.60 18.66
CA ALA A 215 6.50 16.89 18.12
C ALA A 215 6.35 17.02 16.60
N GLN A 216 6.42 15.91 15.86
CA GLN A 216 6.30 15.96 14.40
C GLN A 216 4.85 16.17 13.93
N ASN A 217 4.69 16.91 12.82
CA ASN A 217 3.38 17.24 12.23
C ASN A 217 3.13 16.60 10.85
N PHE A 218 4.08 15.83 10.32
CA PHE A 218 4.02 15.28 8.95
C PHE A 218 3.38 13.88 8.87
N ARG A 219 3.16 13.20 10.01
CA ARG A 219 2.47 11.90 10.14
C ARG A 219 1.49 11.91 11.32
N PRO A 220 0.21 12.23 11.11
CA PRO A 220 -0.78 12.35 12.18
C PRO A 220 -0.97 11.08 13.03
N LEU A 221 -0.94 9.89 12.43
CA LEU A 221 -1.09 8.63 13.19
C LEU A 221 0.07 8.43 14.17
N MET A 222 1.30 8.72 13.72
CA MET A 222 2.50 8.60 14.56
C MET A 222 2.44 9.60 15.74
N GLN A 223 1.93 10.80 15.48
CA GLN A 223 1.74 11.84 16.49
C GLN A 223 0.76 11.39 17.58
N GLU A 224 -0.40 10.86 17.18
CA GLU A 224 -1.40 10.38 18.12
C GLU A 224 -0.94 9.12 18.88
N VAL A 225 -0.16 8.24 18.24
CA VAL A 225 0.49 7.10 18.93
C VAL A 225 1.47 7.61 19.99
N GLY A 226 2.30 8.61 19.66
CA GLY A 226 3.23 9.22 20.62
C GLY A 226 2.50 9.80 21.83
N LYS A 227 1.44 10.60 21.60
CA LYS A 227 0.58 11.14 22.67
C LYS A 227 -0.04 10.04 23.52
N HIS A 228 -0.54 8.96 22.90
CA HIS A 228 -1.12 7.83 23.61
C HIS A 228 -0.09 7.12 24.50
N LEU A 229 1.08 6.76 23.95
CA LEU A 229 2.14 6.08 24.68
C LEU A 229 2.68 6.94 25.83
N LYS A 230 2.87 8.25 25.61
CA LYS A 230 3.30 9.19 26.66
C LYS A 230 2.32 9.20 27.82
N LYS A 231 1.02 9.31 27.54
CA LYS A 231 -0.04 9.28 28.55
C LYS A 231 -0.01 7.98 29.35
N GLU A 232 0.13 6.85 28.69
CA GLU A 232 0.17 5.53 29.33
C GLU A 232 1.39 5.33 30.24
N LEU A 233 2.58 5.75 29.78
CA LEU A 233 3.80 5.68 30.57
C LEU A 233 3.74 6.60 31.80
N LEU A 234 3.15 7.80 31.67
CA LEU A 234 2.92 8.72 32.80
C LEU A 234 1.95 8.12 33.85
N LEU A 235 1.06 7.24 33.44
CA LEU A 235 0.16 6.49 34.33
C LEU A 235 0.85 5.27 34.99
N GLY A 236 2.12 5.01 34.68
CA GLY A 236 2.90 3.91 35.23
C GLY A 236 2.78 2.59 34.46
N SER A 237 2.12 2.59 33.28
CA SER A 237 2.12 1.42 32.40
C SER A 237 3.54 1.13 31.89
N THR A 238 3.91 -0.14 31.75
CA THR A 238 5.15 -0.52 31.03
C THR A 238 5.00 -0.27 29.53
N PHE A 239 6.10 -0.16 28.79
CA PHE A 239 6.04 0.04 27.34
C PHE A 239 5.28 -1.07 26.59
N PRO A 240 5.50 -2.38 26.86
CA PRO A 240 4.69 -3.45 26.27
C PRO A 240 3.19 -3.32 26.59
N ASN A 241 2.84 -2.93 27.81
CA ASN A 241 1.44 -2.78 28.22
C ASN A 241 0.77 -1.55 27.60
N ALA A 242 1.51 -0.47 27.38
CA ALA A 242 1.03 0.67 26.62
C ALA A 242 0.81 0.30 25.15
N LEU A 243 1.70 -0.54 24.61
CA LEU A 243 1.65 -1.01 23.23
C LEU A 243 0.47 -1.95 22.96
N SER A 244 0.14 -2.83 23.91
CA SER A 244 -0.99 -3.77 23.77
C SER A 244 -2.36 -3.10 23.66
N LYS A 245 -2.46 -1.81 24.04
CA LYS A 245 -3.68 -1.00 23.87
C LYS A 245 -3.87 -0.50 22.42
N LEU A 246 -2.86 -0.64 21.56
CA LEU A 246 -2.94 -0.32 20.14
C LEU A 246 -3.55 -1.51 19.37
N HIS A 247 -4.86 -1.48 19.14
CA HIS A 247 -5.55 -2.60 18.48
C HIS A 247 -5.23 -2.75 16.98
N PHE A 248 -4.53 -1.79 16.38
CA PHE A 248 -4.16 -1.77 14.97
C PHE A 248 -2.73 -2.25 14.67
N ILE A 249 -2.04 -2.82 15.66
CA ILE A 249 -0.78 -3.55 15.47
C ILE A 249 -0.99 -5.05 15.70
N ALA A 250 0.00 -5.84 15.32
CA ALA A 250 0.05 -7.28 15.58
C ALA A 250 0.40 -7.53 17.06
N ASP A 251 -0.28 -8.49 17.69
CA ASP A 251 -0.11 -8.78 19.11
C ASP A 251 1.30 -9.33 19.41
N GLU A 252 1.91 -9.98 18.42
CA GLU A 252 3.28 -10.48 18.51
C GLU A 252 4.30 -9.35 18.65
N MET A 253 4.01 -8.14 18.17
CA MET A 253 4.88 -6.97 18.37
C MET A 253 5.08 -6.66 19.86
N VAL A 254 4.04 -6.85 20.69
CA VAL A 254 4.11 -6.63 22.14
C VAL A 254 5.10 -7.60 22.78
N MET A 255 5.10 -8.86 22.34
CA MET A 255 6.01 -9.89 22.83
C MET A 255 7.46 -9.61 22.42
N ILE A 256 7.68 -9.20 21.18
CA ILE A 256 9.01 -8.79 20.68
C ILE A 256 9.54 -7.59 21.46
N VAL A 257 8.69 -6.61 21.74
CA VAL A 257 9.07 -5.43 22.53
C VAL A 257 9.43 -5.81 23.96
N ALA A 258 8.62 -6.65 24.62
CA ALA A 258 8.92 -7.13 25.98
C ALA A 258 10.25 -7.91 26.05
N HIS A 259 10.52 -8.75 25.05
CA HIS A 259 11.79 -9.49 24.94
C HIS A 259 12.98 -8.56 24.68
N GLY A 260 12.84 -7.64 23.73
CA GLY A 260 13.88 -6.68 23.36
C GLY A 260 14.22 -5.70 24.48
N GLU A 261 13.24 -5.25 25.25
CA GLU A 261 13.42 -4.39 26.41
C GLU A 261 14.22 -5.11 27.51
N LYS A 262 13.84 -6.35 27.86
CA LYS A 262 14.52 -7.14 28.88
C LYS A 262 16.00 -7.42 28.55
N ASN A 263 16.31 -7.55 27.26
CA ASN A 263 17.65 -7.89 26.78
C ASN A 263 18.47 -6.67 26.30
N GLY A 264 17.92 -5.46 26.35
CA GLY A 264 18.57 -4.24 25.84
C GLY A 264 18.81 -4.26 24.32
N ARG A 265 18.02 -5.02 23.56
CA ARG A 265 18.18 -5.26 22.10
C ARG A 265 16.96 -4.84 21.29
N LEU A 266 16.15 -3.93 21.84
CA LEU A 266 14.88 -3.52 21.26
C LEU A 266 14.99 -3.05 19.80
N GLY A 267 16.03 -2.28 19.47
CA GLY A 267 16.26 -1.79 18.11
C GLY A 267 16.48 -2.92 17.08
N SER A 268 17.34 -3.90 17.39
CA SER A 268 17.62 -5.02 16.49
C SER A 268 16.46 -6.01 16.38
N GLU A 269 15.77 -6.28 17.49
CA GLU A 269 14.61 -7.19 17.54
C GLU A 269 13.45 -6.63 16.70
N LEU A 270 13.16 -5.33 16.81
CA LEU A 270 12.17 -4.66 15.98
C LEU A 270 12.56 -4.63 14.50
N LEU A 271 13.85 -4.48 14.18
CA LEU A 271 14.32 -4.54 12.79
C LEU A 271 14.01 -5.90 12.19
N TYR A 272 14.44 -6.95 12.90
CA TYR A 272 14.27 -8.33 12.47
C TYR A 272 12.78 -8.69 12.33
N TYR A 273 11.97 -8.31 13.31
CA TYR A 273 10.53 -8.53 13.26
C TYR A 273 9.85 -7.77 12.11
N SER A 274 10.29 -6.55 11.79
CA SER A 274 9.78 -5.81 10.63
C SER A 274 10.08 -6.51 9.30
N GLN A 275 11.23 -7.18 9.19
CA GLN A 275 11.62 -7.96 8.01
C GLN A 275 10.75 -9.22 7.88
N ILE A 276 10.55 -9.97 8.97
CA ILE A 276 9.62 -11.11 9.00
C ILE A 276 8.21 -10.67 8.60
N CYS A 277 7.69 -9.59 9.18
CA CYS A 277 6.36 -9.10 8.84
C CYS A 277 6.27 -8.67 7.37
N THR A 278 7.34 -8.12 6.81
CA THR A 278 7.42 -7.76 5.38
C THR A 278 7.34 -9.01 4.51
N GLU A 279 8.05 -10.08 4.85
CA GLU A 279 7.98 -11.36 4.13
C GLU A 279 6.57 -11.97 4.20
N ILE A 280 5.95 -11.96 5.39
CA ILE A 280 4.56 -12.41 5.55
C ILE A 280 3.59 -11.58 4.71
N LEU A 281 3.82 -10.26 4.59
CA LEU A 281 3.00 -9.38 3.76
C LEU A 281 3.18 -9.70 2.27
N GLU A 282 4.43 -9.89 1.83
CA GLU A 282 4.74 -10.29 0.46
C GLU A 282 4.09 -11.65 0.12
N GLU A 283 4.17 -12.64 1.00
CA GLU A 283 3.54 -13.96 0.81
C GLU A 283 2.02 -13.88 0.76
N LYS A 284 1.39 -13.10 1.65
CA LYS A 284 -0.05 -12.86 1.64
C LYS A 284 -0.50 -12.19 0.34
N MET A 285 0.25 -11.22 -0.15
CA MET A 285 -0.02 -10.59 -1.44
C MET A 285 0.06 -11.62 -2.58
N LEU A 286 1.12 -12.45 -2.62
CA LEU A 286 1.28 -13.48 -3.64
C LEU A 286 0.13 -14.50 -3.62
N ARG A 287 -0.28 -14.96 -2.43
CA ARG A 287 -1.39 -15.90 -2.26
C ARG A 287 -2.73 -15.31 -2.68
N PHE A 288 -2.96 -14.04 -2.36
CA PHE A 288 -4.16 -13.34 -2.81
C PHE A 288 -4.20 -13.22 -4.34
N MET A 289 -3.06 -12.90 -4.96
CA MET A 289 -2.95 -12.81 -6.42
C MET A 289 -3.10 -14.18 -7.10
N SER A 290 -2.56 -15.25 -6.53
CA SER A 290 -2.67 -16.60 -7.08
C SER A 290 -4.09 -17.16 -7.03
N PHE A 291 -4.95 -16.66 -6.13
CA PHE A 291 -6.37 -17.01 -6.10
C PHE A 291 -7.21 -16.26 -7.15
N ILE A 292 -6.86 -15.00 -7.43
CA ILE A 292 -7.55 -14.18 -8.44
C ILE A 292 -7.38 -14.73 -9.85
N GLN A 293 -6.19 -15.24 -10.18
CA GLN A 293 -5.85 -15.69 -11.53
C GLN A 293 -6.72 -16.87 -12.05
N PRO A 294 -6.90 -17.99 -11.32
CA PRO A 294 -7.79 -19.08 -11.71
C PRO A 294 -9.23 -18.63 -11.91
N LEU A 295 -9.74 -17.74 -11.05
CA LEU A 295 -11.10 -17.23 -11.16
C LEU A 295 -11.33 -16.52 -12.51
N ILE A 296 -10.37 -15.68 -12.92
CA ILE A 296 -10.47 -15.00 -14.21
C ILE A 296 -10.34 -15.99 -15.37
N PHE A 297 -9.46 -16.99 -15.29
CA PHE A 297 -9.37 -18.01 -16.34
C PHE A 297 -10.62 -18.87 -16.48
N ILE A 298 -11.27 -19.23 -15.36
CA ILE A 298 -12.57 -19.92 -15.40
C ILE A 298 -13.61 -19.04 -16.10
N LEU A 299 -13.63 -17.73 -15.81
CA LEU A 299 -14.56 -16.80 -16.43
C LEU A 299 -14.31 -16.68 -17.94
N ILE A 300 -13.05 -16.55 -18.35
CA ILE A 300 -12.66 -16.54 -19.77
C ILE A 300 -13.03 -17.86 -20.45
N GLY A 301 -12.72 -19.00 -19.83
CA GLY A 301 -13.05 -20.32 -20.36
C GLY A 301 -14.55 -20.54 -20.55
N LEU A 302 -15.35 -20.12 -19.57
CA LEU A 302 -16.80 -20.14 -19.65
C LEU A 302 -17.30 -19.23 -20.79
N MET A 303 -16.69 -18.05 -20.97
CA MET A 303 -17.00 -17.20 -22.12
C MET A 303 -16.66 -17.87 -23.45
N VAL A 304 -15.48 -18.45 -23.59
CA VAL A 304 -15.10 -19.16 -24.81
C VAL A 304 -16.06 -20.32 -25.09
N ALA A 305 -16.50 -21.06 -24.07
CA ALA A 305 -17.50 -22.12 -24.23
C ALA A 305 -18.86 -21.59 -24.72
N VAL A 306 -19.32 -20.43 -24.21
CA VAL A 306 -20.52 -19.76 -24.71
C VAL A 306 -20.34 -19.32 -26.16
N ILE A 307 -19.17 -18.76 -26.52
CA ILE A 307 -18.81 -18.38 -27.90
C ILE A 307 -18.71 -19.61 -28.82
N TYR A 308 -18.31 -20.76 -28.30
CA TYR A 308 -18.26 -21.98 -29.10
C TYR A 308 -19.66 -22.54 -29.34
N MET A 309 -20.47 -22.68 -28.28
CA MET A 309 -21.87 -23.08 -28.39
C MET A 309 -22.65 -22.13 -29.30
N SER A 310 -22.31 -20.84 -29.27
CA SER A 310 -22.83 -19.80 -30.16
C SER A 310 -22.73 -20.11 -31.64
N ILE A 311 -21.60 -20.68 -32.06
CA ILE A 311 -21.31 -20.91 -33.46
C ILE A 311 -21.81 -22.30 -33.85
N PHE A 312 -21.59 -23.29 -33.00
CA PHE A 312 -21.90 -24.68 -33.31
C PHE A 312 -23.38 -25.03 -33.19
N PHE A 313 -24.09 -24.48 -32.20
CA PHE A 313 -25.51 -24.79 -32.01
C PHE A 313 -26.37 -24.46 -33.24
N PRO A 314 -26.21 -23.28 -33.88
CA PRO A 314 -26.88 -22.99 -35.15
C PRO A 314 -26.48 -23.92 -36.29
N MET A 315 -25.20 -24.25 -36.41
CA MET A 315 -24.71 -25.15 -37.46
C MET A 315 -25.35 -26.55 -37.34
N PHE A 316 -25.49 -27.08 -36.13
CA PHE A 316 -26.18 -28.35 -35.90
C PHE A 316 -27.66 -28.26 -36.30
N GLN A 317 -28.37 -27.19 -35.91
CA GLN A 317 -29.76 -27.00 -36.31
C GLN A 317 -29.95 -26.87 -37.82
N MET A 318 -29.02 -26.23 -38.53
CA MET A 318 -29.04 -26.16 -39.98
C MET A 318 -28.81 -27.53 -40.64
N MET A 319 -27.92 -28.35 -40.07
CA MET A 319 -27.63 -29.69 -40.57
C MET A 319 -28.79 -30.67 -40.33
N ASP A 320 -29.52 -30.53 -39.22
CA ASP A 320 -30.73 -31.33 -38.94
C ASP A 320 -31.94 -30.90 -39.79
N SER A 321 -31.89 -29.72 -40.41
CA SER A 321 -32.95 -29.17 -41.27
C SER A 321 -32.82 -29.50 -42.76
N ILE A 322 -31.75 -30.20 -43.15
CA ILE A 322 -31.47 -30.69 -44.52
C ILE A 322 -31.69 -32.20 -44.57
#